data_AF-Q7DMA6-F1
#
_entry.id   AF-Q7DMA6-F1
#
_cell.length_a   1.000
_cell.length_b   1.000
_cell.length_c   1.000
_cell.angle_alpha   90.00
_cell.angle_beta   90.00
_cell.angle_gamma   90.00
#
_symmetry.space_group_name_H-M   'P 1'
#
loop_
_entity.id
_entity.type
_entity.pdbx_description
1 polymer ?
#
loop_
_entity_poly.entity_id
_entity_poly.type
_entity_poly.pdbx_seq_one_letter_code
_entity_poly.pdbx_strand_id
1 'polypeptide(L)'
;QAARFLFMKNKVRMIVDCHAKHVKVLQDEKLPFDLTLCGSTLRAPHSCHLQYMANMDSIASLVMAVVVNDSDEDGDSSDAVQPQKRKRLWGLVVCHNTTPRFV
;
A
#
# COMPACT_ATOMS: atom_id res chain seq x y z
N GLN A 1 11.83 -0.98 -0.24
CA GLN A 1 11.24 0.31 -0.67
C GLN A 1 9.94 0.19 -1.49
N ALA A 2 9.74 -0.88 -2.27
CA ALA A 2 8.57 -1.04 -3.16
C ALA A 2 7.18 -0.79 -2.50
N ALA A 3 6.98 -1.21 -1.25
CA ALA A 3 5.73 -0.97 -0.54
C ALA A 3 5.39 0.53 -0.36
N ARG A 4 6.39 1.38 -0.09
CA ARG A 4 6.20 2.84 0.07
C ARG A 4 5.73 3.47 -1.23
N PHE A 5 6.30 3.05 -2.36
CA PHE A 5 5.87 3.52 -3.68
C PHE A 5 4.43 3.09 -3.97
N LEU A 6 4.06 1.85 -3.62
CA LEU A 6 2.71 1.37 -3.86
C LEU A 6 1.66 2.15 -3.04
N PHE A 7 2.00 2.61 -1.83
CA PHE A 7 1.12 3.44 -1.00
C PHE A 7 0.87 4.85 -1.57
N MET A 8 1.70 5.34 -2.49
CA MET A 8 1.42 6.59 -3.21
C MET A 8 0.25 6.43 -4.18
N LYS A 9 0.06 5.23 -4.74
CA LYS A 9 -1.06 4.89 -5.66
C LYS A 9 -2.26 4.33 -4.90
N ASN A 10 -2.02 3.35 -4.02
CA ASN A 10 -3.03 2.65 -3.24
C ASN A 10 -2.97 3.12 -1.79
N LYS A 11 -3.76 4.14 -1.47
CA LYS A 11 -3.68 4.85 -0.19
C LYS A 11 -4.18 4.05 1.01
N VAL A 12 -4.94 2.98 0.78
CA VAL A 12 -5.50 2.13 1.84
C VAL A 12 -5.22 0.68 1.51
N ARG A 13 -4.81 -0.10 2.51
CA ARG A 13 -4.58 -1.54 2.40
C ARG A 13 -5.09 -2.25 3.64
N MET A 14 -5.88 -3.30 3.44
CA MET A 14 -6.39 -4.16 4.50
C MET A 14 -5.82 -5.58 4.36
N ILE A 15 -5.52 -6.20 5.50
CA ILE A 15 -5.24 -7.63 5.64
C ILE A 15 -6.16 -8.13 6.74
N VAL A 16 -7.12 -8.99 6.37
CA VAL A 16 -8.17 -9.46 7.30
C VAL A 16 -7.61 -10.47 8.31
N ASP A 17 -6.71 -11.34 7.86
CA ASP A 17 -6.10 -12.41 8.65
C ASP A 17 -4.75 -12.80 8.04
N CYS A 18 -3.68 -12.75 8.82
CA CYS A 18 -2.34 -13.18 8.40
C CYS A 18 -2.16 -14.71 8.32
N HIS A 19 -3.06 -15.49 8.90
CA HIS A 19 -3.02 -16.96 8.86
C HIS A 19 -3.92 -17.55 7.76
N ALA A 20 -4.70 -16.72 7.08
CA ALA A 20 -5.58 -17.17 6.00
C ALA A 20 -4.77 -17.73 4.81
N LYS A 21 -5.23 -18.85 4.26
CA LYS A 21 -4.62 -19.47 3.08
C LYS A 21 -4.83 -18.58 1.85
N HIS A 22 -3.74 -18.28 1.15
CA HIS A 22 -3.80 -17.53 -0.10
C HIS A 22 -4.50 -18.34 -1.22
N VAL A 23 -5.23 -17.63 -2.08
CA VAL A 23 -5.95 -18.21 -3.22
C VAL A 23 -5.23 -17.84 -4.51
N LYS A 24 -4.98 -18.84 -5.37
CA LYS A 24 -4.37 -18.65 -6.68
C LYS A 24 -5.37 -17.99 -7.64
N VAL A 25 -4.95 -16.91 -8.30
CA VAL A 25 -5.72 -16.30 -9.39
C VAL A 25 -5.46 -17.08 -10.67
N LEU A 26 -6.53 -17.44 -11.37
CA LEU A 26 -6.45 -18.06 -12.70
C LEU A 26 -6.51 -16.97 -13.76
N GLN A 27 -5.60 -17.05 -14.72
CA GLN A 27 -5.48 -16.12 -15.84
C GLN A 27 -5.63 -16.91 -17.15
N ASP A 28 -6.21 -16.28 -18.18
CA ASP A 28 -6.27 -16.85 -19.52
C ASP A 28 -4.85 -17.00 -20.10
N GLU A 29 -4.51 -18.20 -20.56
CA GLU A 29 -3.22 -18.54 -21.18
C GLU A 29 -2.95 -17.73 -22.46
N LYS A 30 -3.99 -17.17 -23.07
CA LYS A 30 -3.86 -16.35 -24.29
C LYS A 30 -3.33 -14.95 -24.01
N LEU A 31 -3.28 -14.51 -22.75
CA LEU A 31 -2.73 -13.21 -22.40
C LEU A 31 -1.20 -13.25 -22.47
N PRO A 32 -0.55 -12.38 -23.27
CA PRO A 32 0.90 -12.41 -23.44
C PRO A 32 1.68 -11.80 -22.26
N PHE A 33 1.01 -11.39 -21.19
CA PHE A 33 1.60 -10.75 -20.00
C PHE A 33 0.79 -11.05 -18.74
N ASP A 34 1.42 -10.95 -17.57
CA ASP A 34 0.75 -11.15 -16.27
C ASP A 34 -0.17 -9.98 -15.88
N LEU A 35 -1.32 -10.29 -15.29
CA LEU A 35 -2.21 -9.27 -14.75
C LEU A 35 -1.59 -8.55 -13.54
N THR A 36 -1.61 -7.22 -13.56
CA THR A 36 -1.13 -6.41 -12.44
C THR A 36 -2.19 -6.27 -11.36
N LEU A 37 -2.07 -7.06 -10.28
CA LEU A 37 -3.01 -7.03 -9.14
C LEU A 37 -2.62 -6.05 -8.03
N CYS A 38 -1.66 -5.15 -8.28
CA CYS A 38 -1.09 -4.30 -7.24
C CYS A 38 -2.15 -3.37 -6.58
N GLY A 39 -3.19 -2.99 -7.32
CA GLY A 39 -4.34 -2.18 -6.87
C GLY A 39 -5.55 -2.97 -6.35
N SER A 40 -5.50 -4.30 -6.33
CA SER A 40 -6.59 -5.10 -5.77
C SER A 40 -6.65 -4.96 -4.24
N THR A 41 -7.85 -4.78 -3.69
CA THR A 41 -8.10 -4.75 -2.24
C THR A 41 -7.86 -6.11 -1.59
N LEU A 42 -8.02 -7.20 -2.35
CA LEU A 42 -7.84 -8.59 -1.91
C LEU A 42 -6.41 -9.10 -2.11
N ARG A 43 -5.46 -8.22 -2.48
CA ARG A 43 -4.08 -8.62 -2.75
C ARG A 43 -3.44 -9.22 -1.49
N ALA A 44 -3.08 -10.51 -1.62
CA ALA A 44 -2.37 -11.23 -0.58
C ALA A 44 -1.07 -10.51 -0.14
N PRO A 45 -0.78 -10.48 1.17
CA PRO A 45 0.52 -10.05 1.67
C PRO A 45 1.66 -10.97 1.25
N HIS A 46 2.85 -10.37 1.13
CA HIS A 46 4.07 -11.14 0.92
C HIS A 46 4.38 -11.98 2.17
N SER A 47 4.96 -13.17 2.01
CA SER A 47 5.23 -14.13 3.10
C SER A 47 6.05 -13.53 4.24
N CYS A 48 7.06 -12.71 3.94
CA CYS A 48 7.84 -12.03 4.97
C CYS A 48 6.99 -11.09 5.85
N HIS A 49 5.99 -10.44 5.27
CA HIS A 49 5.11 -9.54 5.99
C HIS A 49 4.06 -10.30 6.82
N LEU A 50 3.63 -11.47 6.34
CA LEU A 50 2.80 -12.39 7.13
C LEU A 50 3.52 -12.84 8.40
N GLN A 51 4.76 -13.30 8.27
CA GLN A 51 5.55 -13.72 9.44
C GLN A 51 5.80 -12.55 10.39
N TYR A 52 6.05 -11.36 9.85
CA TYR A 52 6.20 -10.15 10.66
C TYR A 52 4.93 -9.81 11.46
N MET A 53 3.76 -9.91 10.84
CA MET A 53 2.46 -9.72 11.50
C MET A 53 2.23 -10.76 12.61
N ALA A 54 2.48 -12.04 12.32
CA ALA A 54 2.36 -13.13 13.28
C ALA A 54 3.31 -12.94 14.47
N ASN A 55 4.56 -12.53 14.24
CA ASN A 55 5.54 -12.26 15.29
C ASN A 55 5.17 -11.06 16.20
N MET A 56 4.26 -10.19 15.76
CA MET A 56 3.79 -9.03 16.53
C MET A 56 2.39 -9.25 17.14
N ASP A 57 1.83 -10.46 17.06
CA ASP A 57 0.45 -10.78 17.47
C ASP A 57 -0.61 -9.88 16.79
N SER A 58 -0.32 -9.44 15.56
CA SER A 58 -1.20 -8.61 14.74
C SER A 58 -1.87 -9.47 13.68
N ILE A 59 -3.03 -10.06 14.01
CA ILE A 59 -3.74 -10.96 13.09
C ILE A 59 -4.32 -10.20 11.90
N ALA A 60 -4.95 -9.06 12.14
CA ALA A 60 -5.49 -8.20 11.10
C ALA A 60 -4.79 -6.83 11.11
N SER A 61 -4.69 -6.19 9.93
CA SER A 61 -4.18 -4.84 9.82
C SER A 61 -4.93 -3.98 8.80
N LEU A 62 -5.04 -2.69 9.10
CA LEU A 62 -5.46 -1.65 8.17
C LEU A 62 -4.37 -0.58 8.12
N VAL A 63 -3.85 -0.30 6.93
CA VAL A 63 -2.80 0.68 6.70
C VAL A 63 -3.32 1.78 5.78
N MET A 64 -3.17 3.03 6.19
CA MET A 64 -3.54 4.22 5.43
C MET A 64 -2.33 5.11 5.21
N ALA A 65 -2.15 5.56 3.97
CA ALA A 65 -1.03 6.41 3.56
C ALA A 65 -1.32 7.89 3.87
N VAL A 66 -0.40 8.52 4.60
CA VAL A 66 -0.42 9.97 4.81
C VAL A 66 0.48 10.62 3.76
N VAL A 67 -0.15 11.25 2.77
CA VAL A 67 0.54 11.90 1.66
C VAL A 67 0.37 13.41 1.79
N VAL A 68 1.49 14.13 1.84
CA VAL A 68 1.56 15.59 1.88
C VAL A 68 1.96 16.13 0.52
N ASN A 69 1.56 17.36 0.22
CA ASN A 69 2.09 18.08 -0.93
C ASN A 69 3.38 18.78 -0.46
N ASP A 70 4.49 18.59 -1.17
CA ASP A 70 5.61 19.53 -1.08
C ASP A 70 5.14 20.82 -1.77
N SER A 71 4.84 21.82 -0.96
CA SER A 71 4.85 23.22 -1.38
C SER A 71 6.19 23.75 -0.89
N ASP A 72 7.11 24.07 -1.79
CA ASP A 72 8.28 24.88 -1.44
C ASP A 72 7.75 26.30 -1.11
N GLU A 73 7.29 26.50 0.13
CA GLU A 73 7.15 27.83 0.71
C GLU A 73 8.54 28.25 1.15
N ASP A 74 9.29 28.90 0.24
CA ASP A 74 10.30 29.95 0.49
C ASP A 74 11.23 30.08 -0.74
N GLY A 75 11.01 31.10 -1.58
CA GLY A 75 11.98 31.46 -2.62
C GLY A 75 11.37 32.12 -3.86
N ASP A 76 11.28 33.44 -3.82
CA ASP A 76 11.11 34.36 -4.95
C ASP A 76 11.86 33.90 -6.21
N SER A 77 11.13 33.49 -7.26
CA SER A 77 11.63 33.36 -8.63
C SER A 77 10.47 33.30 -9.61
N SER A 78 10.18 34.45 -10.20
CA SER A 78 9.42 34.62 -11.43
C SER A 78 10.18 33.99 -12.61
N ASP A 79 9.86 32.75 -12.99
CA ASP A 79 9.70 32.30 -14.40
C ASP A 79 9.61 30.77 -14.50
N ALA A 80 8.88 30.33 -15.53
CA ALA A 80 8.96 29.01 -16.17
C ALA A 80 8.38 27.76 -15.45
N VAL A 81 7.27 27.28 -16.03
CA VAL A 81 6.72 25.92 -16.00
C VAL A 81 6.22 25.43 -14.64
N GLN A 82 4.89 25.36 -14.47
CA GLN A 82 4.19 24.73 -13.34
C GLN A 82 4.92 23.45 -12.88
N PRO A 83 5.65 23.46 -11.76
CA PRO A 83 6.20 22.24 -11.23
C PRO A 83 5.01 21.46 -10.69
N GLN A 84 4.78 20.26 -11.24
CA GLN A 84 3.79 19.34 -10.69
C GLN A 84 4.03 19.23 -9.19
N LYS A 85 3.11 19.75 -8.37
CA LYS A 85 3.14 19.70 -6.90
C LYS A 85 3.61 18.30 -6.48
N ARG A 86 4.86 18.18 -6.05
CA ARG A 86 5.47 16.89 -5.74
C ARG A 86 4.75 16.35 -4.51
N LYS A 87 4.13 15.18 -4.64
CA LYS A 87 3.49 14.51 -3.50
C LYS A 87 4.51 13.63 -2.81
N ARG A 88 4.57 13.71 -1.48
CA ARG A 88 5.49 12.94 -0.65
C ARG A 88 4.72 12.06 0.33
N LEU A 89 5.10 10.78 0.43
CA LEU A 89 4.63 9.90 1.51
C LEU A 89 5.28 10.32 2.82
N TRP A 90 4.54 11.04 3.66
CA TRP A 90 5.01 11.49 4.97
C TRP A 90 5.12 10.32 5.94
N GLY A 91 4.09 9.49 6.01
CA GLY A 91 4.01 8.37 6.93
C GLY A 91 2.82 7.46 6.66
N LEU A 92 2.59 6.54 7.60
CA LEU A 92 1.48 5.59 7.55
C LEU A 92 0.71 5.66 8.88
N VAL A 93 -0.61 5.66 8.81
CA VAL A 93 -1.47 5.30 9.94
C VAL A 93 -1.69 3.80 9.87
N VAL A 94 -1.38 3.09 10.95
CA VAL A 94 -1.46 1.63 11.00
C VAL A 94 -2.36 1.22 12.17
N CYS A 95 -3.40 0.45 11.86
CA CYS A 95 -4.27 -0.18 12.83
C CYS A 95 -3.99 -1.68 12.87
N HIS A 96 -3.94 -2.26 14.06
CA HIS A 96 -3.79 -3.69 14.30
C HIS A 96 -4.98 -4.24 15.08
N ASN A 97 -5.30 -5.51 14.86
CA ASN A 97 -6.29 -6.23 15.65
C ASN A 97 -5.76 -7.64 15.95
N THR A 98 -5.92 -8.09 17.20
CA THR A 98 -5.45 -9.41 17.66
C THR A 98 -6.36 -10.56 17.21
N THR A 99 -7.47 -10.27 16.54
CA THR A 99 -8.36 -11.25 15.91
C THR A 99 -8.57 -10.87 14.43
N PRO A 100 -9.03 -11.81 13.58
CA PRO A 100 -9.43 -11.47 12.23
C PRO A 100 -10.46 -10.34 12.22
N ARG A 101 -10.32 -9.37 11.31
CA ARG A 101 -11.23 -8.22 11.23
C ARG A 101 -11.38 -7.73 9.80
N PHE A 102 -12.64 -7.62 9.37
CA PHE A 102 -13.05 -6.91 8.16
C PHE A 102 -13.83 -5.67 8.60
N VAL A 103 -13.62 -4.54 7.91
CA VAL A 103 -14.22 -3.23 8.24
C VAL A 103 -14.97 -2.71 7.03
#